data_AF-A0A7R9GKR2-F1
#
_entry.id   AF-A0A7R9GKR2-F1
#
_cell.length_a   1.000
_cell.length_b   1.000
_cell.length_c   1.000
_cell.angle_alpha   90.00
_cell.angle_beta   90.00
_cell.angle_gamma   90.00
#
_symmetry.space_group_name_H-M   'P 1'
#
loop_
_entity.id
_entity.type
_entity.pdbx_description
1 polymer ?
#
loop_
_entity_poly.entity_id
_entity_poly.type
_entity_poly.pdbx_seq_one_letter_code
_entity_poly.pdbx_strand_id
1 'polypeptide(L)' 'MGVWLRVNGEAIYHSKPWLHQNDTEVSDVWYTKRTFEDGSDKVYAILLDWPATGTLVLGAPKFCTNTIVNLLGWPQPIT' A
#
# COMPACT_ATOMS: atom_id res chain seq x y z
N MET A 1 -7.92 -16.94 -4.20
CA MET A 1 -8.43 -15.55 -4.11
C MET A 1 -8.96 -15.18 -2.71
N GLY A 2 -9.96 -15.89 -2.15
CA GLY A 2 -10.54 -15.50 -0.84
C GLY A 2 -9.57 -15.43 0.34
N VAL A 3 -8.56 -16.31 0.39
CA VAL A 3 -7.53 -16.28 1.44
C VAL A 3 -6.66 -15.03 1.37
N TRP A 4 -6.31 -14.59 0.16
CA TRP A 4 -5.51 -13.38 -0.05
C TRP A 4 -6.30 -12.12 0.32
N LEU A 5 -7.60 -12.08 -0.06
CA LEU A 5 -8.50 -10.98 0.28
C LEU A 5 -8.81 -10.90 1.78
N ARG A 6 -8.67 -12.00 2.53
CA ARG A 6 -8.82 -11.96 4.00
C ARG A 6 -7.79 -11.06 4.69
N VAL A 7 -6.60 -10.94 4.10
CA VAL A 7 -5.51 -10.09 4.64
C VAL A 7 -5.49 -8.74 3.93
N ASN A 8 -5.60 -8.75 2.60
CA ASN A 8 -5.41 -7.54 1.78
C ASN A 8 -6.70 -6.81 1.42
N GLY A 9 -7.87 -7.34 1.83
CA GLY A 9 -9.17 -6.81 1.47
C GLY A 9 -9.40 -5.37 1.93
N GLU A 10 -8.72 -4.91 2.98
CA GLU A 10 -8.79 -3.51 3.43
C GLU A 10 -8.32 -2.53 2.35
N ALA A 11 -7.31 -2.91 1.56
CA ALA A 11 -6.75 -2.12 0.46
C ALA A 11 -7.60 -2.17 -0.83
N ILE A 12 -8.54 -3.11 -0.91
CA ILE A 12 -9.34 -3.40 -2.11
C ILE A 12 -10.78 -2.91 -1.97
N TYR A 13 -11.47 -3.33 -0.90
CA TYR A 13 -12.88 -2.99 -0.72
C TYR A 13 -13.05 -1.53 -0.32
N HIS A 14 -13.99 -0.85 -0.98
CA HIS A 14 -14.29 0.57 -0.77
C HIS A 14 -13.11 1.52 -0.98
N SER A 15 -12.03 1.05 -1.62
CA SER A 15 -10.93 1.91 -2.01
C SER A 15 -11.26 2.67 -3.30
N LYS A 16 -10.51 3.73 -3.53
CA LYS A 16 -10.56 4.58 -4.72
C LYS A 16 -9.15 4.60 -5.34
N PRO A 17 -9.03 4.87 -6.65
CA PRO A 17 -7.77 5.25 -7.25
C PRO A 17 -7.04 6.31 -6.43
N TRP A 18 -5.74 6.11 -6.19
CA TRP A 18 -4.89 7.18 -5.64
C TRP A 18 -4.34 8.07 -6.77
N LEU A 19 -3.74 9.21 -6.39
CA LEU A 19 -3.29 10.27 -7.31
C LEU A 19 -2.35 9.75 -8.41
N HIS A 20 -1.47 8.83 -8.04
CA HIS A 20 -0.63 8.05 -8.95
C HIS A 20 -1.03 6.59 -8.79
N GLN A 21 -1.58 5.94 -9.82
CA GLN A 21 -2.08 4.57 -9.70
C GLN A 21 -0.99 3.51 -9.85
N ASN A 22 0.07 3.79 -10.59
CA ASN A 22 1.21 2.92 -10.81
C ASN A 22 2.49 3.69 -10.45
N ASP A 23 3.42 3.04 -9.75
CA ASP A 23 4.72 3.63 -9.44
C ASP A 23 5.64 3.59 -10.68
N THR A 24 6.21 4.74 -11.05
CA THR A 24 7.12 4.84 -12.19
C THR A 24 8.47 4.17 -11.95
N GLU A 25 8.89 4.00 -10.70
CA GLU A 25 10.17 3.36 -10.34
C GLU A 25 10.02 1.84 -10.21
N VAL A 26 8.83 1.37 -9.81
CA VAL A 26 8.53 -0.07 -9.66
C VAL A 26 7.21 -0.38 -10.36
N SER A 27 7.29 -0.86 -11.60
CA SER A 27 6.15 -1.07 -12.50
C SER A 27 5.06 -2.02 -11.99
N ASP A 28 5.42 -2.88 -11.02
CA ASP A 28 4.54 -3.88 -10.41
C ASP A 28 3.89 -3.39 -9.11
N VAL A 29 4.03 -2.10 -8.77
CA VAL A 29 3.39 -1.48 -7.62
C VAL A 29 2.18 -0.66 -8.05
N TRP A 30 1.04 -0.99 -7.48
CA TRP A 30 -0.22 -0.27 -7.68
C TRP A 30 -0.69 0.40 -6.42
N TYR A 31 -1.29 1.59 -6.57
CA TYR A 31 -1.79 2.35 -5.44
C TYR A 31 -3.30 2.47 -5.40
N THR A 32 -3.84 2.28 -4.21
CA THR A 32 -5.22 2.61 -3.86
C THR A 32 -5.25 3.52 -2.64
N LYS A 33 -6.34 4.26 -2.48
CA LYS A 33 -6.63 5.07 -1.32
C LYS A 33 -7.94 4.62 -0.70
N ARG A 34 -7.98 4.52 0.62
CA ARG A 34 -9.23 4.33 1.36
C ARG A 34 -9.41 5.45 2.38
N THR A 35 -10.62 6.00 2.39
CA THR A 35 -11.07 6.91 3.45
C THR A 35 -11.89 6.09 4.43
N PHE A 36 -11.52 6.16 5.71
CA PHE A 36 -12.20 5.46 6.80
C PHE A 36 -13.32 6.31 7.38
N GLU A 37 -14.19 5.68 8.18
CA GLU A 37 -15.34 6.34 8.80
C GLU A 37 -14.92 7.44 9.78
N ASP A 38 -13.73 7.33 10.36
CA ASP A 38 -13.11 8.35 11.21
C ASP A 38 -12.55 9.55 10.42
N GLY A 39 -12.71 9.56 9.10
CA GLY A 39 -12.20 10.59 8.19
C GLY A 39 -10.71 10.47 7.88
N SER A 40 -10.02 9.44 8.39
CA SER A 40 -8.62 9.20 8.07
C SER A 40 -8.46 8.62 6.66
N ASP A 41 -7.42 9.06 5.97
CA ASP A 41 -7.06 8.56 4.65
C ASP A 41 -5.82 7.66 4.77
N LYS A 42 -5.90 6.45 4.22
CA LYS A 42 -4.74 5.57 4.06
C LYS A 42 -4.48 5.31 2.58
N VAL A 43 -3.20 5.30 2.23
CA VAL A 43 -2.71 4.92 0.90
C VAL A 43 -2.09 3.55 1.02
N TYR A 44 -2.43 2.65 0.10
CA TYR A 44 -1.91 1.30 0.04
C TYR A 44 -1.05 1.14 -1.20
N ALA A 45 0.15 0.60 -1.02
CA ALA A 45 0.98 0.08 -2.09
C ALA A 45 0.72 -1.42 -2.22
N ILE A 46 0.34 -1.88 -3.40
CA ILE A 46 0.05 -3.28 -3.72
C ILE A 46 1.16 -3.75 -4.64
N LEU A 47 2.05 -4.59 -4.12
CA LEU A 47 3.12 -5.21 -4.89
C LEU A 47 2.55 -6.45 -5.57
N LEU A 48 2.67 -6.53 -6.88
CA LEU A 48 2.30 -7.72 -7.66
C LEU A 48 3.45 -8.73 -7.75
N ASP A 49 4.69 -8.26 -7.61
CA ASP A 49 5.88 -9.10 -7.49
C ASP A 49 6.73 -8.67 -6.29
N TRP A 50 7.35 -9.63 -5.63
CA TRP A 50 8.18 -9.37 -4.45
C TRP A 50 9.61 -9.04 -4.87
N PRO A 51 10.20 -7.93 -4.38
CA PRO A 51 11.55 -7.54 -4.78
C PRO A 51 12.58 -8.59 -4.33
N ALA A 52 13.39 -9.07 -5.27
CA ALA A 52 14.43 -10.07 -5.01
C ALA A 52 15.51 -9.57 -4.02
N THR A 53 15.72 -8.26 -3.95
CA THR A 53 16.65 -7.62 -2.99
C THR A 53 16.08 -7.56 -1.57
N GLY A 54 14.79 -7.83 -1.39
CA GLY A 54 14.07 -7.63 -0.13
C GLY A 54 13.85 -6.16 0.24
N THR A 55 14.22 -5.22 -0.64
CA THR A 55 14.04 -3.78 -0.44
C THR A 55 13.09 -3.25 -1.52
N LEU A 56 12.04 -2.55 -1.09
CA LEU A 56 11.11 -1.87 -1.97
C LEU A 56 11.36 -0.36 -1.92
N VAL A 57 11.57 0.25 -3.09
CA VAL A 57 11.67 1.70 -3.23
C VAL A 57 10.38 2.20 -3.86
N LEU A 58 9.71 3.16 -3.23
CA LEU A 58 8.48 3.77 -3.73
C LEU A 58 8.78 5.19 -4.20
N GLY A 59 8.54 5.49 -5.47
CA GLY A 59 8.83 6.79 -6.07
C GLY A 59 7.69 7.80 -5.93
N ALA A 60 6.43 7.33 -5.91
CA ALA A 60 5.26 8.21 -5.88
C ALA A 60 4.97 8.87 -4.50
N PRO A 61 4.93 8.14 -3.37
CA PRO A 61 4.65 8.73 -2.06
C PRO A 61 5.82 9.55 -1.52
N LYS A 62 5.53 10.79 -1.11
CA LYS A 62 6.47 11.62 -0.36
C LYS A 62 6.29 11.37 1.14
N PHE A 63 7.28 10.73 1.74
CA PHE A 63 7.30 10.45 3.18
C PHE A 63 7.67 11.70 3.98
N CYS A 64 7.03 11.87 5.14
CA CYS A 64 7.39 12.84 6.15
C CYS A 64 7.83 12.11 7.43
N THR A 65 8.45 12.80 8.39
CA THR A 65 8.92 12.21 9.66
C THR A 65 7.83 11.50 10.49
N ASN A 66 6.56 11.80 10.23
CA ASN A 66 5.42 11.25 10.95
C ASN A 66 4.71 10.13 10.17
N THR A 67 5.24 9.73 9.01
CA THR A 67 4.65 8.66 8.22
C THR A 67 4.96 7.30 8.84
N ILE A 68 3.92 6.52 9.14
CA ILE A 68 4.03 5.16 9.65
C ILE A 68 3.71 4.20 8.51
N VAL A 69 4.63 3.29 8.21
CA VAL A 69 4.45 2.27 7.17
C VAL A 69 4.17 0.93 7.84
N ASN A 70 3.12 0.25 7.40
CA ASN A 70 2.72 -1.06 7.92
C ASN A 70 2.57 -2.03 6.77
N LEU A 71 2.96 -3.29 6.99
CA LEU A 71 2.70 -4.39 6.07
C LEU A 71 1.44 -5.13 6.51
N LEU A 72 0.44 -5.23 5.62
CA LEU A 72 -0.80 -5.95 5.95
C LEU A 72 -0.51 -7.42 6.26
N GLY A 73 -1.03 -7.90 7.39
CA GLY A 73 -0.78 -9.25 7.89
C GLY A 73 0.51 -9.40 8.71
N TRP A 74 1.29 -8.33 8.89
CA TRP A 74 2.46 -8.29 9.77
C TRP A 74 2.15 -7.45 11.02
N PRO A 75 2.53 -7.90 12.24
CA PRO A 75 2.13 -7.24 13.48
C PRO A 75 2.92 -5.96 13.80
N GLN A 76 4.02 -5.69 13.10
CA GLN A 76 4.92 -4.58 13.41
C GLN A 76 5.02 -3.59 12.25
N PRO A 77 5.25 -2.29 12.52
CA PRO A 77 5.58 -1.33 11.47
C PRO A 77 6.91 -1.69 10.80
N ILE A 78 7.03 -1.32 9.54
CA ILE A 78 8.24 -1.49 8.73
C ILE A 78 8.80 -0.11 8.36
N THR A 79 10.10 -0.05 8.04
CA THR A 79 10.82 1.19 7.71
C THR A 79 11.60 1.00 6.43
#